data_AF-A0A1I7TAH7-F1
#
_entry.id   AF-A0A1I7TAH7-F1
#
_cell.length_a   1.000
_cell.length_b   1.000
_cell.length_c   1.000
_cell.angle_alpha   90.00
_cell.angle_beta   90.00
_cell.angle_gamma   90.00
#
_symmetry.space_group_name_H-M   'P 1'
#
loop_
_entity.id
_entity.type
_entity.pdbx_description
1 polymer ?
#
loop_
_entity_poly.entity_id
_entity_poly.type
_entity_poly.pdbx_seq_one_letter_code
_entity_poly.pdbx_strand_id
1 'polypeptide(L)'
;MPRDLKMRIKSLLIMEAPAFDLLKPLIHESSFPLETLKMCNNFKDERKMDYDFLRKSKLFICNFSAELPFIQNLRNQIVHFPYTARFIQNEDFIVLIRSWVETKKPIGTCFTFSSYHLKEDVAIQIMNKVKDRFVNSTVVDNKCVNIPMGTHAALKISYFQNASSLSFRMTVETIEQI
;
A
#
# COMPACT_ATOMS: atom_id res chain seq x y z
N MET A 1 -8.85 -1.38 -33.60
CA MET A 1 -9.73 -0.58 -32.71
C MET A 1 -9.96 0.80 -33.31
N PRO A 2 -11.14 1.42 -33.13
CA PRO A 2 -11.38 2.80 -33.57
C PRO A 2 -10.38 3.73 -32.89
N ARG A 3 -9.73 4.62 -33.65
CA ARG A 3 -8.67 5.49 -33.12
C ARG A 3 -9.18 6.55 -32.13
N ASP A 4 -10.49 6.84 -32.18
CA ASP A 4 -11.14 7.87 -31.36
C ASP A 4 -11.98 7.29 -30.20
N LEU A 5 -11.96 5.97 -30.00
CA LEU A 5 -12.71 5.36 -28.91
C LEU A 5 -12.12 5.79 -27.56
N LYS A 6 -12.91 6.54 -26.78
CA LYS A 6 -12.60 6.92 -25.39
C LYS A 6 -13.69 6.41 -24.46
N MET A 7 -13.31 5.55 -23.53
CA MET A 7 -14.18 4.94 -22.53
C MET A 7 -14.09 5.71 -21.23
N ARG A 8 -15.23 6.04 -20.64
CA ARG A 8 -15.32 6.52 -19.25
C ARG A 8 -15.33 5.30 -18.35
N ILE A 9 -14.28 5.14 -17.55
CA ILE A 9 -14.12 3.99 -16.67
C ILE A 9 -13.92 4.46 -15.24
N LYS A 10 -14.50 3.72 -14.29
CA LYS A 10 -14.24 3.94 -12.86
C LYS A 10 -13.20 2.96 -12.32
N SER A 11 -13.20 1.74 -12.84
CA SER A 11 -12.36 0.65 -12.37
C SER A 11 -11.62 0.02 -13.54
N LEU A 12 -10.32 -0.22 -13.36
CA LEU A 12 -9.48 -0.86 -14.35
C LEU A 12 -8.78 -2.08 -13.75
N LEU A 13 -8.94 -3.23 -14.40
CA LEU A 13 -8.21 -4.45 -14.10
C LEU A 13 -7.18 -4.70 -15.19
N ILE A 14 -5.91 -4.80 -14.80
CA ILE A 14 -4.79 -5.11 -15.71
C ILE A 14 -4.27 -6.49 -15.35
N MET A 15 -4.54 -7.45 -16.23
CA MET A 15 -4.08 -8.82 -16.07
C MET A 15 -2.59 -8.95 -16.42
N GLU A 16 -2.12 -8.19 -17.41
CA GLU A 16 -0.74 -8.29 -17.90
C GLU A 16 -0.14 -6.92 -18.20
N ALA A 17 1.16 -6.78 -17.95
CA ALA A 17 1.93 -5.57 -18.18
C ALA A 17 1.74 -4.93 -19.57
N PRO A 18 1.79 -5.67 -20.70
CA PRO A 18 1.66 -5.07 -22.03
C PRO A 18 0.27 -4.50 -22.32
N ALA A 19 -0.76 -4.99 -21.62
CA ALA A 19 -2.12 -4.48 -21.78
C ALA A 19 -2.22 -3.02 -21.30
N PHE A 20 -1.34 -2.60 -20.40
CA PHE A 20 -1.37 -1.28 -19.80
C PHE A 20 -1.17 -0.15 -20.82
N ASP A 21 -0.14 -0.25 -21.66
CA ASP A 21 0.17 0.78 -22.65
C ASP A 21 -0.85 0.81 -23.80
N LEU A 22 -1.51 -0.33 -24.07
CA LEU A 22 -2.60 -0.42 -25.04
C LEU A 22 -3.91 0.20 -24.52
N LEU A 23 -4.14 0.15 -23.20
CA LEU A 23 -5.38 0.63 -22.59
C LEU A 23 -5.35 2.13 -22.31
N LYS A 24 -4.19 2.72 -21.99
CA LYS A 24 -4.07 4.16 -21.69
C LYS A 24 -4.75 5.06 -22.73
N PRO A 25 -4.56 4.88 -24.06
CA PRO A 25 -5.18 5.75 -25.05
C PRO A 25 -6.70 5.60 -25.12
N LEU A 26 -7.28 4.52 -24.60
CA LEU A 26 -8.72 4.27 -24.63
C LEU A 26 -9.44 4.88 -23.43
N ILE A 27 -8.73 5.41 -22.44
CA ILE A 27 -9.33 5.98 -21.23
C ILE A 27 -9.64 7.46 -21.46
N HIS A 28 -10.91 7.83 -21.29
CA HIS A 28 -11.33 9.23 -21.31
C HIS A 28 -10.78 9.96 -20.08
N GLU A 29 -10.29 11.19 -20.22
CA GLU A 29 -9.66 11.97 -19.16
C GLU A 29 -10.54 12.16 -17.90
N SER A 30 -11.85 12.28 -18.09
CA SER A 30 -12.84 12.37 -17.00
C SER A 30 -12.92 11.12 -16.12
N SER A 31 -12.21 10.05 -16.46
CA SER A 31 -12.11 8.83 -15.66
C SER A 31 -11.15 9.00 -14.47
N PHE A 32 -10.29 10.03 -14.49
CA PHE A 32 -9.25 10.22 -13.48
C PHE A 32 -9.69 11.18 -12.35
N PRO A 33 -9.31 10.90 -11.08
CA PRO A 33 -8.65 9.66 -10.66
C PRO A 33 -9.62 8.47 -10.75
N LEU A 34 -9.11 7.32 -11.21
CA LEU A 34 -9.88 6.07 -11.21
C LEU A 34 -10.31 5.76 -9.77
N GLU A 35 -11.53 5.23 -9.59
CA GLU A 35 -11.96 4.74 -8.28
C GLU A 35 -11.05 3.58 -7.85
N THR A 36 -10.80 2.63 -8.75
CA THR A 36 -9.96 1.46 -8.47
C THR A 36 -9.06 1.09 -9.65
N LEU A 37 -7.78 0.88 -9.38
CA LEU A 37 -6.84 0.26 -10.31
C LEU A 37 -6.33 -1.04 -9.71
N LYS A 38 -6.51 -2.17 -10.39
CA LYS A 38 -6.07 -3.49 -9.92
C LYS A 38 -5.10 -4.13 -10.92
N MET A 39 -4.02 -4.73 -10.41
CA MET A 39 -2.98 -5.35 -11.23
C MET A 39 -2.63 -6.74 -10.73
N CYS A 40 -2.71 -7.75 -11.59
CA CYS A 40 -2.58 -9.15 -11.19
C CYS A 40 -1.22 -9.81 -11.49
N ASN A 41 -0.37 -9.21 -12.32
CA ASN A 41 0.92 -9.81 -12.68
C ASN A 41 2.10 -8.92 -12.31
N ASN A 42 3.20 -9.59 -11.95
CA ASN A 42 4.48 -8.93 -11.68
C ASN A 42 5.07 -8.39 -13.00
N PHE A 43 5.44 -7.12 -13.00
CA PHE A 43 6.27 -6.57 -14.07
C PHE A 43 7.66 -7.12 -13.85
N LYS A 44 8.16 -7.96 -14.78
CA LYS A 44 9.55 -8.45 -14.73
C LYS A 44 10.59 -7.33 -14.68
N ASP A 45 10.19 -6.11 -15.02
CA ASP A 45 11.01 -4.90 -14.97
C ASP A 45 10.24 -3.76 -14.30
N GLU A 46 10.45 -3.58 -13.00
CA GLU A 46 9.86 -2.49 -12.20
C GLU A 46 10.22 -1.10 -12.75
N ARG A 47 11.33 -0.97 -13.50
CA ARG A 47 11.76 0.31 -14.10
C ARG A 47 10.87 0.76 -15.26
N LYS A 48 10.08 -0.15 -15.82
CA LYS A 48 9.09 0.15 -16.87
C LYS A 48 7.73 0.52 -16.30
N MET A 49 7.59 0.57 -14.97
CA MET A 49 6.33 0.90 -14.34
C MET A 49 6.03 2.40 -14.46
N ASP A 50 4.84 2.73 -14.96
CA ASP A 50 4.36 4.12 -15.00
C ASP A 50 3.75 4.50 -13.65
N TYR A 51 4.61 4.88 -12.70
CA TYR A 51 4.18 5.34 -11.39
C TYR A 51 3.29 6.60 -11.46
N ASP A 52 3.42 7.41 -12.52
CA ASP A 52 2.59 8.60 -12.74
C ASP A 52 1.17 8.26 -13.19
N PHE A 53 0.98 7.14 -13.87
CA PHE A 53 -0.36 6.60 -14.10
C PHE A 53 -0.91 5.93 -12.85
N LEU A 54 -0.12 5.12 -12.14
CA LEU A 54 -0.58 4.41 -10.94
C LEU A 54 -1.21 5.38 -9.93
N ARG A 55 -0.55 6.51 -9.66
CA ARG A 55 -1.02 7.54 -8.71
C ARG A 55 -2.36 8.18 -9.10
N LYS A 56 -2.83 8.04 -10.35
CA LYS A 56 -4.13 8.55 -10.81
C LYS A 56 -5.28 7.61 -10.45
N SER A 57 -5.16 6.87 -9.36
CA SER A 57 -6.22 6.05 -8.79
C SER A 57 -6.39 6.38 -7.31
N LYS A 58 -7.63 6.38 -6.84
CA LYS A 58 -7.95 6.56 -5.42
C LYS A 58 -7.53 5.32 -4.63
N LEU A 59 -7.82 4.14 -5.15
CA LEU A 59 -7.38 2.86 -4.62
C LEU A 59 -6.56 2.09 -5.65
N PHE A 60 -5.34 1.71 -5.27
CA PHE A 60 -4.51 0.79 -6.03
C PHE A 60 -4.46 -0.58 -5.37
N ILE A 61 -4.76 -1.65 -6.10
CA ILE A 61 -4.73 -3.03 -5.64
C ILE A 61 -3.63 -3.79 -6.38
N CYS A 62 -2.60 -4.19 -5.66
CA CYS A 62 -1.43 -4.90 -6.17
C CYS A 62 -1.55 -6.40 -5.87
N ASN A 63 -2.12 -7.16 -6.81
CA ASN A 63 -2.40 -8.60 -6.70
C ASN A 63 -1.19 -9.50 -7.05
N PHE A 64 0.03 -9.02 -6.83
CA PHE A 64 1.26 -9.79 -7.01
C PHE A 64 2.21 -9.55 -5.84
N SER A 65 3.23 -10.40 -5.70
CA SER A 65 4.28 -10.23 -4.70
C SER A 65 5.12 -9.01 -5.08
N ALA A 66 4.89 -7.89 -4.41
CA ALA A 66 5.65 -6.66 -4.61
C ALA A 66 6.92 -6.68 -3.76
N GLU A 67 8.04 -6.25 -4.35
CA GLU A 67 9.30 -6.07 -3.63
C GLU A 67 9.36 -4.68 -3.00
N LEU A 68 10.25 -4.51 -2.02
CA LEU A 68 10.41 -3.26 -1.28
C LEU A 68 10.63 -2.03 -2.19
N PRO A 69 11.50 -2.06 -3.23
CA PRO A 69 11.72 -0.90 -4.10
C PRO A 69 10.45 -0.46 -4.81
N PHE A 70 9.66 -1.40 -5.33
CA PHE A 70 8.36 -1.09 -5.92
C PHE A 70 7.43 -0.39 -4.92
N ILE A 71 7.27 -0.95 -3.72
CA ILE A 71 6.35 -0.43 -2.68
C ILE A 71 6.77 0.99 -2.25
N GLN A 72 8.07 1.24 -2.09
CA GLN A 72 8.60 2.55 -1.71
C GLN A 72 8.33 3.62 -2.77
N ASN A 73 8.38 3.26 -4.06
CA ASN A 73 8.13 4.18 -5.18
C ASN A 73 6.65 4.50 -5.40
N LEU A 74 5.72 3.78 -4.75
CA LEU A 74 4.29 4.07 -4.86
C LEU A 74 3.94 5.41 -4.21
N ARG A 75 3.31 6.28 -5.02
CA ARG A 75 2.81 7.60 -4.62
C ARG A 75 1.29 7.64 -4.43
N ASN A 76 0.62 6.50 -4.60
CA ASN A 76 -0.80 6.34 -4.30
C ASN A 76 -1.07 6.65 -2.83
N GLN A 77 -2.19 7.32 -2.56
CA GLN A 77 -2.60 7.57 -1.19
C GLN A 77 -3.13 6.29 -0.53
N ILE A 78 -3.91 5.47 -1.25
CA ILE A 78 -4.45 4.21 -0.73
C ILE A 78 -3.97 3.04 -1.59
N VAL A 79 -3.30 2.06 -0.95
CA VAL A 79 -2.81 0.85 -1.60
C VAL A 79 -3.20 -0.40 -0.81
N HIS A 80 -3.61 -1.44 -1.52
CA HIS A 80 -3.91 -2.75 -0.94
C HIS A 80 -3.11 -3.86 -1.59
N PHE A 81 -2.46 -4.68 -0.78
CA PHE A 81 -1.66 -5.83 -1.18
C PHE A 81 -2.25 -7.11 -0.56
N PRO A 82 -3.03 -7.91 -1.29
CA PRO A 82 -3.76 -9.04 -0.72
C PRO A 82 -2.90 -10.30 -0.45
N TYR A 83 -1.65 -10.34 -0.91
CA TYR A 83 -0.78 -11.53 -0.85
C TYR A 83 0.61 -11.20 -0.30
N THR A 84 0.69 -10.88 1.00
CA THR A 84 1.91 -10.28 1.58
C THR A 84 2.50 -11.02 2.77
N ALA A 85 2.08 -12.28 2.97
CA ALA A 85 2.57 -13.12 4.08
C ALA A 85 4.09 -13.09 4.24
N ARG A 86 4.83 -13.23 3.13
CA ARG A 86 6.31 -13.23 3.13
C ARG A 86 6.89 -11.84 3.41
N PHE A 87 6.32 -10.80 2.81
CA PHE A 87 6.82 -9.43 2.95
C PHE A 87 6.70 -8.93 4.40
N ILE A 88 5.53 -9.08 5.04
CA ILE A 88 5.28 -8.57 6.40
C ILE A 88 6.20 -9.24 7.43
N GLN A 89 6.56 -10.52 7.23
CA GLN A 89 7.44 -11.26 8.12
C GLN A 89 8.94 -10.97 7.88
N ASN A 90 9.29 -10.37 6.75
CA ASN A 90 10.66 -10.02 6.39
C ASN A 90 11.10 -8.70 7.09
N GLU A 91 12.41 -8.51 7.26
CA GLU A 91 12.99 -7.22 7.65
C GLU A 91 12.63 -6.08 6.68
N ASP A 92 12.33 -6.38 5.41
CA ASP A 92 11.86 -5.39 4.43
C ASP A 92 10.62 -4.62 4.92
N PHE A 93 9.74 -5.24 5.71
CA PHE A 93 8.60 -4.54 6.32
C PHE A 93 9.06 -3.46 7.31
N ILE A 94 10.08 -3.76 8.13
CA ILE A 94 10.68 -2.79 9.06
C ILE A 94 11.41 -1.68 8.29
N VAL A 95 12.10 -2.03 7.19
CA VAL A 95 12.76 -1.04 6.32
C VAL A 95 11.74 -0.12 5.65
N LEU A 96 10.58 -0.65 5.24
CA LEU A 96 9.48 0.17 4.70
C LEU A 96 8.96 1.16 5.75
N ILE A 97 8.69 0.70 6.97
CA ILE A 97 8.22 1.55 8.08
C ILE A 97 9.23 2.67 8.33
N ARG A 98 10.52 2.33 8.43
CA ARG A 98 11.60 3.29 8.62
C ARG A 98 11.65 4.34 7.50
N SER A 99 11.58 3.88 6.26
CA SER A 99 11.53 4.75 5.08
C SER A 99 10.37 5.73 5.14
N TRP A 100 9.18 5.30 5.56
CA TRP A 100 8.03 6.20 5.71
C TRP A 100 8.26 7.27 6.77
N VAL A 101 8.82 6.89 7.92
CA VAL A 101 9.13 7.82 9.02
C VAL A 101 10.18 8.84 8.59
N GLU A 102 11.30 8.38 8.02
CA GLU A 102 12.43 9.22 7.61
C GLU A 102 12.06 10.18 6.47
N THR A 103 11.28 9.71 5.50
CA THR A 103 10.85 10.53 4.34
C THR A 103 9.60 11.36 4.60
N LYS A 104 9.03 11.28 5.82
CA LYS A 104 7.78 11.95 6.20
C LYS A 104 6.67 11.69 5.18
N LYS A 105 6.36 10.40 4.95
CA LYS A 105 5.28 9.97 4.06
C LYS A 105 4.02 10.82 4.30
N PRO A 106 3.32 11.31 3.25
CA PRO A 106 2.22 12.27 3.41
C PRO A 106 1.08 11.77 4.29
N ILE A 107 0.46 12.70 5.04
CA ILE A 107 -0.74 12.45 5.83
C ILE A 107 -1.88 11.94 4.93
N GLY A 108 -2.65 11.00 5.47
CA GLY A 108 -3.72 10.30 4.75
C GLY A 108 -3.24 9.14 3.89
N THR A 109 -1.92 8.91 3.76
CA THR A 109 -1.41 7.69 3.10
C THR A 109 -1.77 6.46 3.93
N CYS A 110 -2.36 5.45 3.29
CA CYS A 110 -2.85 4.22 3.90
C CYS A 110 -2.49 2.99 3.04
N PHE A 111 -1.58 2.15 3.54
CA PHE A 111 -1.22 0.88 2.88
C PHE A 111 -1.73 -0.28 3.71
N THR A 112 -2.45 -1.21 3.06
CA THR A 112 -2.98 -2.42 3.70
C THR A 112 -2.32 -3.65 3.12
N PHE A 113 -1.78 -4.51 3.99
CA PHE A 113 -1.07 -5.73 3.64
C PHE A 113 -1.85 -6.92 4.22
N SER A 114 -2.48 -7.73 3.37
CA SER A 114 -3.30 -8.87 3.80
C SER A 114 -2.61 -10.20 3.55
N SER A 115 -2.96 -11.17 4.39
CA SER A 115 -2.52 -12.56 4.30
C SER A 115 -3.63 -13.49 4.78
N TYR A 116 -3.95 -14.51 3.97
CA TYR A 116 -4.89 -15.57 4.32
C TYR A 116 -4.31 -16.62 5.28
N HIS A 117 -2.98 -16.67 5.40
CA HIS A 117 -2.28 -17.72 6.16
C HIS A 117 -1.66 -17.21 7.45
N LEU A 118 -1.80 -15.92 7.76
CA LEU A 118 -1.20 -15.32 8.93
C LEU A 118 -2.11 -15.48 10.14
N LYS A 119 -1.57 -16.10 11.19
CA LYS A 119 -2.25 -16.29 12.46
C LYS A 119 -2.05 -15.07 13.37
N GLU A 120 -2.93 -14.91 14.35
CA GLU A 120 -2.89 -13.75 15.27
C GLU A 120 -1.63 -13.73 16.15
N ASP A 121 -1.13 -14.89 16.60
CA ASP A 121 0.11 -14.99 17.37
C ASP A 121 1.32 -14.47 16.59
N VAL A 122 1.41 -14.79 15.29
CA VAL A 122 2.45 -14.25 14.40
C VAL A 122 2.28 -12.75 14.22
N ALA A 123 1.04 -12.26 14.13
CA ALA A 123 0.78 -10.83 14.01
C ALA A 123 1.24 -10.05 15.25
N ILE A 124 0.99 -10.59 16.45
CA ILE A 124 1.48 -10.04 17.71
C ILE A 124 3.01 -10.01 17.74
N GLN A 125 3.69 -11.07 17.29
CA GLN A 125 5.15 -11.10 17.20
C GLN A 125 5.69 -10.00 16.26
N ILE A 126 5.05 -9.78 15.12
CA ILE A 126 5.40 -8.69 14.20
C ILE A 126 5.22 -7.33 14.88
N MET A 127 4.10 -7.10 15.57
CA MET A 127 3.86 -5.84 16.29
C MET A 127 4.87 -5.59 17.41
N ASN A 128 5.25 -6.63 18.17
CA ASN A 128 6.31 -6.54 19.17
C ASN A 128 7.65 -6.19 18.53
N LYS A 129 8.00 -6.82 17.40
CA LYS A 129 9.20 -6.48 16.65
C LYS A 129 9.20 -5.02 16.17
N VAL A 130 8.06 -4.50 15.72
CA VAL A 130 7.93 -3.07 15.36
C VAL A 130 8.17 -2.21 16.60
N LYS A 131 7.49 -2.47 17.71
CA LYS A 131 7.67 -1.74 18.97
C LYS A 131 9.14 -1.70 19.39
N ASP A 132 9.83 -2.84 19.42
CA ASP A 132 11.22 -2.94 19.87
C ASP A 132 12.20 -2.17 18.96
N ARG A 133 11.88 -2.04 17.66
CA ARG A 133 12.74 -1.34 16.68
C ARG A 133 12.55 0.17 16.67
N PHE A 134 11.45 0.70 17.24
CA PHE A 134 11.12 2.12 17.23
C PHE A 134 10.91 2.64 18.66
N VAL A 135 11.99 3.13 19.29
CA VAL A 135 12.05 3.54 20.71
C VAL A 135 10.99 4.59 21.08
N ASN A 136 10.68 5.51 20.16
CA ASN A 136 9.69 6.58 20.40
C ASN A 136 8.26 6.15 20.06
N SER A 137 8.02 4.86 19.78
CA SER A 137 6.69 4.38 19.48
C SER A 137 5.83 4.29 20.74
N THR A 138 4.54 4.61 20.59
CA THR A 138 3.54 4.43 21.63
C THR A 138 2.65 3.25 21.29
N VAL A 139 2.44 2.37 22.27
CA VAL A 139 1.54 1.21 22.13
C VAL A 139 0.17 1.65 22.63
N VAL A 140 -0.83 1.59 21.75
CA VAL A 140 -2.23 1.84 22.15
C VAL A 140 -2.82 0.55 22.74
N ASP A 141 -2.53 -0.58 22.09
CA ASP A 141 -2.85 -1.93 22.53
C ASP A 141 -1.93 -2.95 21.82
N ASN A 142 -2.12 -4.25 22.04
CA ASN A 142 -1.34 -5.29 21.37
C ASN A 142 -1.53 -5.33 19.83
N LYS A 143 -2.52 -4.59 19.30
CA LYS A 143 -2.88 -4.57 17.89
C LYS A 143 -2.48 -3.29 17.18
N CYS A 144 -1.97 -2.28 17.90
CA CYS A 144 -1.74 -0.95 17.37
C CYS A 144 -0.50 -0.28 17.99
N VAL A 145 0.40 0.16 17.11
CA VAL A 145 1.61 0.91 17.44
C VAL A 145 1.61 2.21 16.65
N ASN A 146 1.83 3.33 17.33
CA ASN A 146 2.01 4.64 16.71
C ASN A 146 3.49 5.03 16.75
N ILE A 147 4.03 5.48 15.63
CA ILE A 147 5.42 5.93 15.50
C ILE A 147 5.39 7.41 15.12
N PRO A 148 5.88 8.32 15.97
CA PRO A 148 5.92 9.74 15.65
C PRO A 148 6.75 10.01 14.37
N MET A 149 6.23 10.89 13.50
CA MET A 149 6.86 11.34 12.26
C MET A 149 7.14 12.86 12.28
N GLY A 150 7.49 13.37 13.47
CA GLY A 150 7.60 14.80 13.76
C GLY A 150 6.54 15.26 14.75
N THR A 151 6.24 16.56 14.75
CA THR A 151 5.37 17.18 15.76
C THR A 151 3.87 17.12 15.45
N HIS A 152 3.50 16.87 14.19
CA HIS A 152 2.11 16.96 13.71
C HIS A 152 1.58 15.68 13.06
N ALA A 153 2.40 14.64 12.93
CA ALA A 153 2.02 13.41 12.25
C ALA A 153 2.62 12.17 12.93
N ALA A 154 1.89 11.06 12.87
CA ALA A 154 2.35 9.76 13.31
C ALA A 154 1.99 8.68 12.27
N LEU A 155 2.85 7.68 12.15
CA LEU A 155 2.57 6.45 11.44
C LEU A 155 1.91 5.47 12.41
N LYS A 156 0.63 5.24 12.20
CA LYS A 156 -0.14 4.22 12.89
C LYS A 156 -0.03 2.91 12.15
N ILE A 157 0.40 1.87 12.86
CA ILE A 157 0.48 0.51 12.36
C ILE A 157 -0.46 -0.31 13.20
N SER A 158 -1.46 -0.92 12.57
CA SER A 158 -2.36 -1.84 13.25
C SER A 158 -2.57 -3.11 12.48
N TYR A 159 -3.06 -4.14 13.14
CA TYR A 159 -3.61 -5.31 12.45
C TYR A 159 -5.05 -5.59 12.85
N PHE A 160 -5.79 -6.18 11.93
CA PHE A 160 -7.19 -6.57 12.11
C PHE A 160 -7.49 -7.84 11.33
N GLN A 161 -8.48 -8.58 11.79
CA GLN A 161 -8.95 -9.79 11.14
C GLN A 161 -10.23 -9.49 10.35
N ASN A 162 -10.23 -9.90 9.09
CA ASN A 162 -11.42 -9.99 8.24
C ASN A 162 -11.90 -11.44 8.18
N ALA A 163 -13.05 -11.69 7.56
CA ALA A 163 -13.70 -13.01 7.49
C ALA A 163 -12.78 -14.19 7.10
N SER A 164 -11.71 -13.96 6.33
CA SER A 164 -10.79 -15.00 5.86
C SER A 164 -9.32 -14.61 5.87
N SER A 165 -8.95 -13.43 6.36
CA SER A 165 -7.56 -12.95 6.30
C SER A 165 -7.22 -12.04 7.48
N LEU A 166 -5.94 -12.04 7.84
CA LEU A 166 -5.37 -11.05 8.75
C LEU A 166 -4.68 -9.97 7.91
N SER A 167 -4.90 -8.72 8.27
CA SER A 167 -4.38 -7.56 7.54
C SER A 167 -3.64 -6.61 8.46
N PHE A 168 -2.48 -6.14 8.02
CA PHE A 168 -1.79 -5.00 8.60
C PHE A 168 -2.17 -3.74 7.85
N ARG A 169 -2.43 -2.65 8.58
CA ARG A 169 -2.68 -1.32 8.02
C ARG A 169 -1.65 -0.35 8.56
N MET A 170 -1.02 0.35 7.64
CA MET A 170 -0.11 1.46 7.90
C MET A 170 -0.78 2.74 7.44
N THR A 171 -1.13 3.63 8.36
CA THR A 171 -1.77 4.92 8.07
C THR A 171 -0.95 6.06 8.64
N VAL A 172 -0.75 7.12 7.86
CA VAL A 172 -0.19 8.38 8.38
C VAL A 172 -1.34 9.30 8.80
N GLU A 173 -1.43 9.60 10.08
CA GLU A 173 -2.51 10.40 10.69
C GLU A 173 -1.93 11.66 11.34
N THR A 174 -2.75 12.72 11.46
CA THR A 174 -2.39 13.91 12.26
C THR A 174 -2.36 13.55 13.74
N ILE A 175 -1.38 14.07 14.47
CA ILE A 175 -1.42 14.04 15.94
C ILE A 175 -2.37 15.16 16.37
N GLU A 176 -3.53 14.81 16.89
CA GLU A 176 -4.41 15.79 17.55
C GLU A 176 -3.69 16.31 18.80
N GLN A 177 -3.41 17.62 18.83
CA GLN A 177 -2.91 18.28 20.03
C GLN A 177 -4.10 18.40 21.00
N ILE A 178 -3.97 17.74 22.15
CA ILE A 178 -4.89 17.89 23.31
C ILE A 178 -4.68 19.27 23.92
#